data_AF-A0A3D3AD77-F1
#
_entry.id   AF-A0A3D3AD77-F1
#
_cell.length_a   1.000
_cell.length_b   1.000
_cell.length_c   1.000
_cell.angle_alpha   90.00
_cell.angle_beta   90.00
_cell.angle_gamma   90.00
#
_symmetry.space_group_name_H-M   'P 1'
#
loop_
_entity.id
_entity.type
_entity.pdbx_description
1 polymer ?
#
loop_
_entity_poly.entity_id
_entity_poly.type
_entity_poly.pdbx_seq_one_letter_code
_entity_poly.pdbx_strand_id
1 'polypeptide(L)'
;MNKKVVIISLILFIIAISFIPIGIALNKTIASENYIYEGIYINDIDVGGMTKDEATKVLYERFSLPIQNKNIKLIYNDKSYNLSFKELNAKYNIDESVAKAFNYGKDGNLFNKTMSRKKIQKENYKIQLGFSYDSNKVGELVKNISSDINTNSKDASITYDNGKFKVSNDVSGLKVNEVKLKDLIKKEIKPNSEVDKIDIPIDVVEARI
;
A
#
# COMPACT_ATOMS: atom_id res chain seq x y z
N MET A 1 54.91 -44.43 -20.17
CA MET A 1 54.42 -43.32 -19.31
C MET A 1 54.34 -43.83 -17.87
N ASN A 2 54.94 -43.13 -16.90
CA ASN A 2 54.98 -43.59 -15.51
C ASN A 2 53.55 -43.59 -14.93
N LYS A 3 53.08 -44.73 -14.39
CA LYS A 3 51.71 -44.87 -13.84
C LYS A 3 51.37 -43.73 -12.86
N LYS A 4 52.35 -43.24 -12.09
CA LYS A 4 52.19 -42.10 -11.18
C LYS A 4 51.87 -40.80 -11.91
N VAL A 5 52.52 -40.53 -13.05
CA VAL A 5 52.29 -39.33 -13.87
C VAL A 5 50.89 -39.35 -14.49
N VAL A 6 50.41 -40.52 -14.91
CA VAL A 6 49.04 -40.68 -15.43
C VAL A 6 48.00 -40.39 -14.35
N ILE A 7 48.20 -40.92 -13.13
CA ILE A 7 47.30 -40.69 -12.00
C ILE A 7 47.28 -39.21 -11.60
N ILE A 8 48.44 -38.55 -11.50
CA ILE A 8 48.53 -37.13 -11.17
C ILE A 8 47.83 -36.28 -12.24
N SER A 9 48.03 -36.58 -13.53
CA SER A 9 47.38 -35.88 -14.63
C SER A 9 45.85 -36.03 -14.58
N LEU A 10 45.35 -37.23 -14.26
CA LEU A 10 43.91 -37.49 -14.14
C LEU A 10 43.30 -36.73 -12.95
N ILE A 11 43.99 -36.68 -11.80
CA ILE A 11 43.54 -35.91 -10.63
C ILE A 11 43.49 -34.42 -10.96
N LEU A 12 44.53 -33.87 -11.59
CA LEU A 12 44.55 -32.46 -12.00
C LEU A 12 43.42 -32.15 -13.00
N PHE A 13 43.12 -33.07 -13.90
CA PHE A 13 42.01 -32.94 -14.86
C PHE A 13 40.64 -32.93 -14.17
N ILE A 14 40.40 -33.83 -13.21
CA ILE A 14 39.17 -33.85 -12.42
C ILE A 14 39.01 -32.56 -11.61
N ILE A 15 40.10 -32.08 -11.00
CA ILE A 15 40.13 -30.81 -10.27
C ILE A 15 39.77 -29.65 -11.22
N ALA A 16 40.36 -29.58 -12.41
CA ALA A 16 40.05 -28.53 -13.38
C ALA A 16 38.57 -28.53 -13.80
N ILE A 17 37.98 -29.71 -14.05
CA ILE A 17 36.56 -29.84 -14.41
C ILE A 17 35.64 -29.38 -13.28
N SER A 18 36.04 -29.62 -12.01
CA SER A 18 35.24 -29.24 -10.85
C SER A 18 35.01 -27.72 -10.71
N PHE A 19 35.85 -26.89 -11.35
CA PHE A 19 35.71 -25.44 -11.35
C PHE A 19 34.76 -24.90 -12.44
N ILE A 20 34.42 -25.69 -13.46
CA ILE A 20 33.53 -25.26 -14.56
C ILE A 20 32.18 -24.73 -14.05
N PRO A 21 31.47 -25.41 -13.11
CA PRO A 21 30.20 -24.92 -12.58
C PRO A 21 30.32 -23.59 -11.83
N ILE A 22 31.47 -23.34 -11.20
CA ILE A 22 31.75 -22.08 -10.48
C ILE A 22 31.87 -20.94 -11.50
N GLY A 23 32.64 -21.14 -12.57
CA GLY A 23 32.78 -20.16 -13.66
C GLY A 23 31.44 -19.79 -14.31
N ILE A 24 30.60 -20.79 -14.62
CA ILE A 24 29.25 -20.55 -15.17
C ILE A 24 28.38 -19.76 -14.17
N ALA A 25 28.43 -20.12 -12.89
CA ALA A 25 27.63 -19.46 -11.87
C ALA A 25 28.01 -17.98 -11.70
N LEU A 26 29.31 -17.65 -11.75
CA LEU A 26 29.84 -16.28 -11.69
C LEU A 26 29.44 -15.47 -12.94
N ASN A 27 29.58 -16.05 -14.14
CA ASN A 27 29.19 -15.39 -15.39
C ASN A 27 27.69 -15.06 -15.41
N LYS A 28 26.83 -15.97 -14.94
CA LYS A 28 25.40 -15.69 -14.79
C LYS A 28 25.14 -14.54 -13.81
N THR A 29 25.90 -14.43 -12.72
CA THR A 29 25.78 -13.31 -11.77
C THR A 29 26.05 -11.98 -12.47
N ILE A 30 27.14 -11.91 -13.26
CA ILE A 30 27.53 -10.71 -13.99
C ILE A 30 26.45 -10.33 -15.01
N ALA A 31 25.94 -11.30 -15.77
CA ALA A 31 24.86 -11.05 -16.74
C ALA A 31 23.56 -10.52 -16.09
N SER A 32 23.34 -10.86 -14.82
CA SER A 32 22.16 -10.44 -14.05
C SER A 32 22.32 -9.11 -13.30
N GLU A 33 23.39 -8.33 -13.52
CA GLU A 33 23.61 -7.09 -12.76
C GLU A 33 22.52 -6.03 -13.01
N ASN A 34 22.01 -5.95 -14.24
CA ASN A 34 20.96 -5.01 -14.64
C ASN A 34 19.53 -5.54 -14.46
N TYR A 35 19.38 -6.72 -13.86
CA TYR A 35 18.10 -7.41 -13.70
C TYR A 35 17.85 -7.74 -12.22
N ILE A 36 16.59 -7.76 -11.83
CA ILE A 36 16.18 -8.33 -10.55
C ILE A 36 16.48 -9.83 -10.59
N TYR A 37 17.03 -10.37 -9.50
CA TYR A 37 17.37 -11.81 -9.46
C TYR A 37 16.09 -12.66 -9.54
N GLU A 38 16.17 -13.76 -10.29
CA GLU A 38 15.10 -14.77 -10.39
C GLU A 38 14.70 -15.28 -9.00
N GLY A 39 13.40 -15.50 -8.79
CA GLY A 39 12.83 -15.91 -7.50
C GLY A 39 12.46 -14.75 -6.57
N ILE A 40 12.58 -13.49 -7.02
CA ILE A 40 12.09 -12.33 -6.28
C ILE A 40 10.67 -11.99 -6.73
N TYR A 41 9.76 -11.87 -5.75
CA TYR A 41 8.37 -11.51 -5.94
C TYR A 41 8.07 -10.20 -5.21
N ILE A 42 7.25 -9.36 -5.84
CA ILE A 42 6.61 -8.22 -5.18
C ILE A 42 5.12 -8.52 -5.08
N ASN A 43 4.62 -8.64 -3.84
CA ASN A 43 3.35 -9.30 -3.51
C ASN A 43 3.30 -10.72 -4.12
N ASP A 44 2.40 -10.93 -5.08
CA ASP A 44 2.16 -12.15 -5.84
C ASP A 44 2.79 -12.12 -7.24
N ILE A 45 3.41 -11.01 -7.64
CA ILE A 45 3.96 -10.83 -8.99
C ILE A 45 5.44 -11.25 -9.00
N ASP A 46 5.77 -12.19 -9.90
CA ASP A 46 7.16 -12.52 -10.20
C ASP A 46 7.82 -11.36 -10.95
N VAL A 47 8.82 -10.75 -10.34
CA VAL A 47 9.61 -9.67 -10.93
C VAL A 47 11.04 -10.12 -11.25
N GLY A 48 11.35 -11.39 -11.01
CA GLY A 48 12.64 -11.98 -11.32
C GLY A 48 12.95 -11.91 -12.81
N GLY A 49 14.18 -11.55 -13.16
CA GLY A 49 14.62 -11.39 -14.55
C GLY A 49 14.17 -10.09 -15.21
N MET A 50 13.35 -9.26 -14.56
CA MET A 50 12.97 -7.94 -15.07
C MET A 50 14.01 -6.88 -14.74
N THR A 51 14.13 -5.85 -15.58
CA THR A 51 14.77 -4.59 -15.22
C THR A 51 13.93 -3.79 -14.22
N LYS A 52 14.48 -2.73 -13.63
CA LYS A 52 13.71 -1.83 -12.75
C LYS A 52 12.49 -1.25 -13.47
N ASP A 53 12.69 -0.77 -14.69
CA ASP A 53 11.64 -0.07 -15.44
C ASP A 53 10.50 -1.02 -15.84
N GLU A 54 10.84 -2.24 -16.26
CA GLU A 54 9.85 -3.29 -16.57
C GLU A 54 9.04 -3.67 -15.32
N ALA A 55 9.71 -3.92 -14.19
CA ALA A 55 9.04 -4.27 -12.95
C ALA A 55 8.13 -3.12 -12.45
N THR A 56 8.62 -1.87 -12.49
CA THR A 56 7.82 -0.69 -12.12
C THR A 56 6.59 -0.57 -13.00
N LYS A 57 6.72 -0.75 -14.32
CA LYS A 57 5.60 -0.68 -15.26
C LYS A 57 4.55 -1.75 -14.97
N VAL A 58 4.95 -3.02 -14.83
CA VAL A 58 4.04 -4.14 -14.54
C VAL A 58 3.30 -3.90 -13.23
N LEU A 59 4.00 -3.49 -12.18
CA LEU A 59 3.40 -3.23 -10.88
C LEU A 59 2.47 -2.01 -10.93
N TYR A 60 2.82 -0.97 -11.67
CA TYR A 60 1.98 0.22 -11.82
C TYR A 60 0.66 -0.11 -12.50
N GLU A 61 0.71 -0.87 -13.61
CA GLU A 61 -0.48 -1.32 -14.32
C GLU A 61 -1.36 -2.22 -13.44
N ARG A 62 -0.73 -3.12 -12.68
CA ARG A 62 -1.45 -4.09 -11.83
C ARG A 62 -2.07 -3.46 -10.58
N PHE A 63 -1.38 -2.51 -9.94
CA PHE A 63 -1.72 -2.06 -8.59
C PHE A 63 -2.06 -0.59 -8.49
N SER A 64 -1.40 0.29 -9.26
CA SER A 64 -1.64 1.74 -9.19
C SER A 64 -2.87 2.16 -9.97
N LEU A 65 -3.04 1.68 -11.21
CA LEU A 65 -4.18 2.03 -12.06
C LEU A 65 -5.55 1.71 -11.42
N PRO A 66 -5.78 0.53 -10.80
CA PRO A 66 -7.07 0.24 -10.18
C PRO A 66 -7.41 1.16 -9.00
N ILE A 67 -6.40 1.66 -8.29
CA ILE A 67 -6.60 2.51 -7.11
C ILE A 67 -6.98 3.94 -7.49
N GLN A 68 -6.49 4.44 -8.62
CA GLN A 68 -6.74 5.83 -9.03
C GLN A 68 -8.22 6.15 -9.25
N ASN A 69 -9.02 5.13 -9.60
CA ASN A 69 -10.46 5.28 -9.82
C ASN A 69 -11.30 4.85 -8.60
N LYS A 70 -10.66 4.45 -7.51
CA LYS A 70 -11.36 3.97 -6.32
C LYS A 70 -11.94 5.13 -5.53
N ASN A 71 -13.20 4.98 -5.16
CA ASN A 71 -13.99 5.97 -4.46
C ASN A 71 -14.86 5.27 -3.41
N ILE A 72 -15.06 5.90 -2.26
CA ILE A 72 -15.99 5.43 -1.22
C ILE A 72 -16.99 6.56 -0.96
N LYS A 73 -18.28 6.25 -0.97
CA LYS A 73 -19.32 7.23 -0.67
C LYS A 73 -19.50 7.36 0.84
N LEU A 74 -19.48 8.58 1.35
CA LEU A 74 -19.83 8.90 2.73
C LEU A 74 -21.27 9.42 2.73
N ILE A 75 -22.18 8.76 3.44
CA ILE A 75 -23.62 9.02 3.33
C ILE A 75 -24.26 9.40 4.66
N TYR A 76 -25.21 10.34 4.61
CA TYR A 76 -26.11 10.69 5.71
C TYR A 76 -27.42 11.24 5.14
N ASN A 77 -28.52 10.50 5.34
CA ASN A 77 -29.83 10.80 4.72
C ASN A 77 -29.66 11.05 3.21
N ASP A 78 -30.06 12.23 2.72
CA ASP A 78 -29.97 12.61 1.31
C ASP A 78 -28.60 13.20 0.92
N LYS A 79 -27.69 13.38 1.88
CA LYS A 79 -26.35 13.92 1.64
C LYS A 79 -25.37 12.79 1.32
N SER A 80 -24.57 13.00 0.27
CA SER A 80 -23.53 12.07 -0.17
C SER A 80 -22.25 12.85 -0.49
N TYR A 81 -21.13 12.40 0.06
CA TYR A 81 -19.80 12.93 -0.21
C TYR A 81 -18.91 11.83 -0.78
N ASN A 82 -17.91 12.21 -1.57
CA ASN A 82 -17.01 11.26 -2.20
C ASN A 82 -15.64 11.28 -1.52
N LEU A 83 -15.17 10.12 -1.04
CA LEU A 83 -13.80 9.90 -0.61
C LEU A 83 -13.01 9.34 -1.79
N SER A 84 -12.33 10.22 -2.53
CA SER A 84 -11.53 9.80 -3.68
C SER A 84 -10.10 9.40 -3.29
N PHE A 85 -9.70 8.19 -3.64
CA PHE A 85 -8.33 7.72 -3.38
C PHE A 85 -7.29 8.58 -4.11
N LYS A 86 -7.63 9.06 -5.31
CA LYS A 86 -6.79 10.00 -6.07
C LYS A 86 -6.60 11.31 -5.32
N GLU A 87 -7.68 11.89 -4.78
CA GLU A 87 -7.59 13.14 -4.02
C GLU A 87 -6.77 12.95 -2.75
N LEU A 88 -6.88 11.81 -2.08
CA LEU A 88 -6.06 11.46 -0.91
C LEU A 88 -4.58 11.17 -1.24
N ASN A 89 -4.17 11.25 -2.51
CA ASN A 89 -2.86 10.78 -2.97
C ASN A 89 -2.56 9.34 -2.53
N ALA A 90 -3.59 8.49 -2.46
CA ALA A 90 -3.46 7.11 -2.04
C ALA A 90 -2.74 6.30 -3.12
N LYS A 91 -1.60 5.71 -2.78
CA LYS A 91 -0.72 5.04 -3.74
C LYS A 91 0.07 3.90 -3.11
N TYR A 92 0.48 2.97 -3.96
CA TYR A 92 1.49 1.99 -3.61
C TYR A 92 2.91 2.57 -3.76
N ASN A 93 3.80 2.20 -2.85
CA ASN A 93 5.21 2.54 -2.88
C ASN A 93 5.97 1.59 -3.81
N ILE A 94 5.67 1.66 -5.11
CA ILE A 94 6.20 0.75 -6.14
C ILE A 94 7.71 0.96 -6.29
N ASP A 95 8.16 2.20 -6.49
CA ASP A 95 9.57 2.50 -6.78
C ASP A 95 10.50 2.03 -5.66
N GLU A 96 10.10 2.23 -4.41
CA GLU A 96 10.83 1.76 -3.23
C GLU A 96 10.93 0.22 -3.20
N SER A 97 9.83 -0.46 -3.49
CA SER A 97 9.76 -1.92 -3.48
C SER A 97 10.58 -2.52 -4.62
N VAL A 98 10.55 -1.91 -5.81
CA VAL A 98 11.37 -2.29 -6.97
C VAL A 98 12.85 -2.04 -6.71
N ALA A 99 13.20 -0.90 -6.11
CA ALA A 99 14.58 -0.62 -5.73
C ALA A 99 15.10 -1.66 -4.72
N LYS A 100 14.28 -2.04 -3.74
CA LYS A 100 14.59 -3.11 -2.78
C LYS A 100 14.76 -4.46 -3.47
N ALA A 101 13.86 -4.83 -4.38
CA ALA A 101 13.94 -6.06 -5.17
C ALA A 101 15.22 -6.11 -6.02
N PHE A 102 15.54 -5.00 -6.69
CA PHE A 102 16.70 -4.91 -7.56
C PHE A 102 18.01 -5.03 -6.79
N ASN A 103 18.13 -4.36 -5.65
CA ASN A 103 19.37 -4.38 -4.87
C ASN A 103 19.53 -5.66 -4.03
N TYR A 104 18.45 -6.39 -3.77
CA TYR A 104 18.50 -7.56 -2.89
C TYR A 104 19.46 -8.64 -3.38
N GLY A 105 20.41 -9.03 -2.53
CA GLY A 105 21.42 -10.04 -2.84
C GLY A 105 22.55 -9.56 -3.75
N LYS A 106 22.59 -8.28 -4.13
CA LYS A 106 23.65 -7.68 -4.96
C LYS A 106 24.79 -7.03 -4.16
N ASP A 107 24.78 -7.15 -2.84
CA ASP A 107 25.83 -6.58 -1.99
C ASP A 107 27.10 -7.46 -1.92
N GLY A 108 28.25 -6.81 -1.77
CA GLY A 108 29.55 -7.47 -1.58
C GLY A 108 30.25 -7.90 -2.88
N ASN A 109 31.20 -8.82 -2.75
CA ASN A 109 31.98 -9.33 -3.88
C ASN A 109 31.18 -10.32 -4.75
N LEU A 110 31.71 -10.67 -5.93
CA LEU A 110 31.03 -11.52 -6.90
C LEU A 110 30.64 -12.90 -6.35
N PHE A 111 31.43 -13.46 -5.43
CA PHE A 111 31.13 -14.74 -4.79
C PHE A 111 29.89 -14.63 -3.89
N ASN A 112 29.83 -13.58 -3.05
CA ASN A 112 28.68 -13.31 -2.19
C ASN A 112 27.41 -13.08 -3.01
N LYS A 113 27.48 -12.26 -4.05
CA LYS A 113 26.36 -12.03 -4.99
C LYS A 113 25.85 -13.34 -5.60
N THR A 114 26.78 -14.22 -5.99
CA THR A 114 26.45 -15.53 -6.58
C THR A 114 25.75 -16.45 -5.58
N MET A 115 26.23 -16.49 -4.34
CA MET A 115 25.61 -17.28 -3.28
C MET A 115 24.20 -16.77 -2.94
N SER A 116 24.05 -15.45 -2.82
CA SER A 116 22.75 -14.80 -2.62
C SER A 116 21.77 -15.14 -3.74
N ARG A 117 22.18 -15.01 -5.01
CA ARG A 117 21.32 -15.36 -6.16
C ARG A 117 20.86 -16.82 -6.09
N LYS A 118 21.78 -17.77 -5.83
CA LYS A 118 21.42 -19.19 -5.72
C LYS A 118 20.45 -19.46 -4.56
N LYS A 119 20.63 -18.77 -3.43
CA LYS A 119 19.71 -18.87 -2.29
C LYS A 119 18.31 -18.37 -2.67
N ILE A 120 18.23 -17.21 -3.31
CA ILE A 120 16.97 -16.62 -3.76
C ILE A 120 16.24 -17.56 -4.74
N GLN A 121 16.96 -18.13 -5.71
CA GLN A 121 16.38 -19.09 -6.66
C GLN A 121 15.82 -20.35 -5.98
N LYS A 122 16.34 -20.73 -4.80
CA LYS A 122 15.90 -21.92 -4.08
C LYS A 122 14.74 -21.63 -3.13
N GLU A 123 14.80 -20.51 -2.41
CA GLU A 123 13.88 -20.21 -1.30
C GLU A 123 12.79 -19.21 -1.68
N ASN A 124 12.94 -18.53 -2.82
CA ASN A 124 12.23 -17.32 -3.20
C ASN A 124 12.38 -16.18 -2.17
N TYR A 125 12.16 -14.95 -2.61
CA TYR A 125 12.14 -13.79 -1.73
C TYR A 125 10.94 -12.92 -2.05
N LYS A 126 10.09 -12.66 -1.05
CA LYS A 126 8.84 -11.93 -1.22
C LYS A 126 8.94 -10.56 -0.54
N ILE A 127 8.60 -9.52 -1.28
CA ILE A 127 8.52 -8.13 -0.81
C ILE A 127 7.06 -7.71 -0.86
N GLN A 128 6.52 -7.16 0.22
CA GLN A 128 5.17 -6.59 0.21
C GLN A 128 5.20 -5.14 -0.26
N LEU A 129 4.25 -4.76 -1.12
CA LEU A 129 4.08 -3.35 -1.49
C LEU A 129 3.58 -2.54 -0.29
N GLY A 130 4.32 -1.48 0.06
CA GLY A 130 3.82 -0.46 0.97
C GLY A 130 2.66 0.32 0.35
N PHE A 131 1.69 0.73 1.17
CA PHE A 131 0.58 1.59 0.76
C PHE A 131 0.55 2.84 1.62
N SER A 132 0.42 4.01 0.99
CA SER A 132 0.44 5.30 1.66
C SER A 132 -0.68 6.20 1.14
N TYR A 133 -1.11 7.14 1.97
CA TYR A 133 -2.09 8.18 1.63
C TYR A 133 -1.83 9.42 2.49
N ASP A 134 -2.39 10.55 2.08
CA ASP A 134 -2.30 11.81 2.81
C ASP A 134 -3.38 11.89 3.91
N SER A 135 -2.96 11.71 5.17
CA SER A 135 -3.87 11.77 6.32
C SER A 135 -4.46 13.15 6.56
N ASN A 136 -3.81 14.22 6.11
CA ASN A 136 -4.31 15.58 6.31
C ASN A 136 -5.57 15.82 5.48
N LYS A 137 -5.59 15.29 4.25
CA LYS A 137 -6.75 15.36 3.35
C LYS A 137 -7.98 14.64 3.90
N VAL A 138 -7.79 13.55 4.64
CA VAL A 138 -8.88 12.89 5.38
C VAL A 138 -9.46 13.83 6.44
N GLY A 139 -8.58 14.53 7.17
CA GLY A 139 -8.98 15.51 8.18
C GLY A 139 -9.79 16.67 7.58
N GLU A 140 -9.33 17.21 6.45
CA GLU A 140 -10.01 18.29 5.72
C GLU A 140 -11.40 17.85 5.21
N LEU A 141 -11.49 16.66 4.61
CA LEU A 141 -12.77 16.11 4.15
C LEU A 141 -13.76 15.96 5.30
N VAL A 142 -13.35 15.39 6.44
CA VAL A 142 -14.22 15.22 7.61
C VAL A 142 -14.66 16.57 8.18
N LYS A 143 -13.77 17.57 8.20
CA LYS A 143 -14.12 18.93 8.65
C LYS A 143 -15.15 19.59 7.72
N ASN A 144 -15.01 19.41 6.41
CA ASN A 144 -15.96 19.93 5.42
C ASN A 144 -17.35 19.27 5.58
N ILE A 145 -17.39 17.95 5.72
CA ILE A 145 -18.63 17.20 5.98
C ILE A 145 -19.30 17.69 7.27
N SER A 146 -18.51 17.84 8.33
CA SER A 146 -19.01 18.32 9.63
C SER A 146 -19.55 19.74 9.53
N SER A 147 -18.90 20.61 8.79
CA SER A 147 -19.36 22.00 8.61
C SER A 147 -20.68 22.09 7.81
N ASP A 148 -20.95 21.13 6.93
CA ASP A 148 -22.18 21.07 6.15
C ASP A 148 -23.33 20.33 6.89
N ILE A 149 -23.04 19.32 7.71
CA ILE A 149 -24.06 18.57 8.44
C ILE A 149 -24.40 19.20 9.79
N ASN A 150 -23.42 19.78 10.49
CA ASN A 150 -23.63 20.23 11.86
C ASN A 150 -24.68 21.35 11.90
N THR A 151 -25.72 21.14 12.69
CA THR A 151 -26.77 22.12 12.96
C THR A 151 -26.83 22.38 14.46
N ASN A 152 -26.87 23.65 14.85
CA ASN A 152 -27.05 23.99 16.25
C ASN A 152 -28.48 23.62 16.69
N SER A 153 -28.62 23.14 17.94
CA SER A 153 -29.94 23.01 18.56
C SER A 153 -30.57 24.39 18.72
N LYS A 154 -31.90 24.45 18.66
CA LYS A 154 -32.67 25.62 19.07
C LYS A 154 -33.48 25.27 20.29
N ASP A 155 -33.20 25.97 21.38
CA ASP A 155 -33.90 25.79 22.64
C ASP A 155 -35.35 26.26 22.52
N ALA A 156 -36.25 25.58 23.23
CA ALA A 156 -37.64 26.00 23.34
C ALA A 156 -37.70 27.32 24.13
N SER A 157 -38.51 28.27 23.67
CA SER A 157 -38.73 29.54 24.35
C SER A 157 -40.20 29.70 24.68
N ILE A 158 -40.48 30.14 25.91
CA ILE A 158 -41.82 30.52 26.33
C ILE A 158 -41.88 32.04 26.26
N THR A 159 -42.74 32.56 25.37
CA THR A 159 -43.00 34.00 25.26
C THR A 159 -44.44 34.30 25.67
N TYR A 160 -44.66 35.41 26.38
CA TYR A 160 -45.99 35.85 26.78
C TYR A 160 -46.37 37.07 25.94
N ASP A 161 -47.41 36.94 25.12
CA ASP A 161 -47.81 37.95 24.14
C ASP A 161 -49.34 38.02 24.05
N ASN A 162 -49.92 39.22 24.17
CA ASN A 162 -51.38 39.46 24.20
C ASN A 162 -52.20 38.53 25.11
N GLY A 163 -51.72 38.28 26.33
CA GLY A 163 -52.47 37.49 27.32
C GLY A 163 -52.40 35.97 27.13
N LYS A 164 -51.55 35.48 26.20
CA LYS A 164 -51.38 34.06 25.92
C LYS A 164 -49.90 33.67 25.96
N PHE A 165 -49.61 32.49 26.49
CA PHE A 165 -48.30 31.87 26.37
C PHE A 165 -48.14 31.25 24.97
N LYS A 166 -47.08 31.64 24.26
CA LYS A 166 -46.61 31.01 23.02
C LYS A 166 -45.37 30.19 23.37
N VAL A 167 -45.43 28.89 23.12
CA VAL A 167 -44.29 27.97 23.27
C VAL A 167 -43.72 27.72 21.88
N SER A 168 -42.42 27.99 21.68
CA SER A 168 -41.72 27.53 20.47
C SER A 168 -41.20 26.12 20.71
N ASN A 169 -41.42 25.21 19.76
CA ASN A 169 -40.85 23.86 19.82
C ASN A 169 -39.32 23.92 19.81
N ASP A 170 -38.69 23.01 20.55
CA ASP A 170 -37.26 22.77 20.46
C ASP A 170 -36.88 22.05 19.15
N VAL A 171 -35.67 22.29 18.66
CA VAL A 171 -35.10 21.58 17.52
C VAL A 171 -33.77 21.00 17.96
N SER A 172 -33.66 19.66 17.95
CA SER A 172 -32.40 18.97 18.23
C SER A 172 -31.34 19.35 17.20
N GLY A 173 -30.13 19.62 17.69
CA GLY A 173 -28.97 19.85 16.85
C GLY A 173 -28.37 18.54 16.35
N LEU A 174 -27.64 18.61 15.25
CA LEU A 174 -26.86 17.49 14.72
C LEU A 174 -25.38 17.80 14.84
N LYS A 175 -24.60 16.82 15.29
CA LYS A 175 -23.14 16.93 15.32
C LYS A 175 -22.51 15.67 14.75
N VAL A 176 -21.70 15.81 13.71
CA VAL A 176 -20.89 14.71 13.18
C VAL A 176 -19.87 14.27 14.23
N ASN A 177 -19.82 12.97 14.47
CA ASN A 177 -18.78 12.37 15.29
C ASN A 177 -17.49 12.24 14.46
N GLU A 178 -16.72 13.33 14.40
CA GLU A 178 -15.51 13.41 13.57
C GLU A 178 -14.49 12.32 13.87
N VAL A 179 -14.33 11.95 15.15
CA VAL A 179 -13.36 10.92 15.57
C VAL A 179 -13.77 9.57 14.98
N LYS A 180 -15.02 9.19 15.21
CA LYS A 180 -15.55 7.92 14.68
C LYS A 180 -15.56 7.88 13.16
N LEU A 181 -15.90 8.99 12.50
CA LEU A 181 -15.86 9.08 11.04
C LEU A 181 -14.43 8.90 10.51
N LYS A 182 -13.43 9.57 11.10
CA LYS A 182 -12.02 9.41 10.73
C LYS A 182 -11.57 7.95 10.87
N ASP A 183 -11.95 7.29 11.95
CA ASP A 183 -11.56 5.89 12.19
C ASP A 183 -12.22 4.93 11.19
N LEU A 184 -13.50 5.13 10.87
CA LEU A 184 -14.20 4.38 9.81
C LEU A 184 -13.51 4.57 8.46
N ILE A 185 -13.20 5.81 8.09
CA ILE A 185 -12.51 6.12 6.83
C ILE A 185 -11.13 5.45 6.80
N LYS A 186 -10.31 5.59 7.85
CA LYS A 186 -8.97 5.00 7.91
C LYS A 186 -8.98 3.48 7.77
N LYS A 187 -9.98 2.81 8.35
CA LYS A 187 -10.15 1.35 8.25
C LYS A 187 -10.40 0.89 6.80
N GLU A 188 -10.97 1.76 5.97
CA GLU A 188 -11.33 1.46 4.59
C GLU A 188 -10.40 2.05 3.54
N ILE A 189 -9.47 2.96 3.91
CA ILE A 189 -8.34 3.36 3.06
C ILE A 189 -7.29 2.24 3.04
N LYS A 190 -7.65 1.16 2.36
CA LYS A 190 -6.79 0.01 2.08
C LYS A 190 -7.04 -0.46 0.64
N PRO A 191 -6.02 -1.01 -0.03
CA PRO A 191 -6.15 -1.41 -1.44
C PRO A 191 -7.30 -2.38 -1.69
N ASN A 192 -7.46 -3.36 -0.80
CA ASN A 192 -8.44 -4.44 -0.92
C ASN A 192 -9.76 -4.14 -0.18
N SER A 193 -10.07 -2.87 0.16
CA SER A 193 -11.39 -2.57 0.72
C SER A 193 -12.48 -2.84 -0.32
N GLU A 194 -13.47 -3.63 0.07
CA GLU A 194 -14.69 -3.91 -0.71
C GLU A 194 -15.83 -2.96 -0.34
N VAL A 195 -15.61 -2.09 0.66
CA VAL A 195 -16.61 -1.14 1.13
C VAL A 195 -16.70 0.02 0.13
N ASP A 196 -17.87 0.18 -0.48
CA ASP A 196 -18.18 1.28 -1.40
C ASP A 196 -18.91 2.44 -0.69
N LYS A 197 -19.39 2.21 0.54
CA LYS A 197 -20.18 3.16 1.33
C LYS A 197 -19.85 3.13 2.82
N ILE A 198 -19.80 4.31 3.44
CA ILE A 198 -19.65 4.48 4.89
C ILE A 198 -20.75 5.43 5.38
N ASP A 199 -21.52 5.00 6.37
CA ASP A 199 -22.48 5.86 7.05
C ASP A 199 -21.76 6.86 7.95
N ILE A 200 -22.12 8.13 7.83
CA ILE A 200 -21.54 9.20 8.65
C ILE A 200 -22.16 9.12 10.05
N PRO A 201 -21.34 8.91 11.10
CA PRO A 201 -21.83 8.85 12.47
C PRO A 201 -22.24 10.24 12.97
N ILE A 202 -23.47 10.37 13.45
CA ILE A 202 -24.02 11.60 14.01
C ILE A 202 -24.35 11.40 15.49
N ASP A 203 -23.98 12.37 16.31
CA ASP A 203 -24.42 12.55 17.68
C ASP A 203 -25.55 13.59 17.70
N VAL A 204 -26.69 13.25 18.30
CA VAL A 204 -27.82 14.18 18.47
C VAL A 204 -27.54 15.08 19.66
N VAL A 205 -27.62 16.40 19.44
CA VAL A 205 -27.48 17.39 20.51
C VAL A 205 -28.88 17.80 20.94
N GLU A 206 -29.32 17.26 22.07
CA GLU A 206 -30.61 17.62 22.66
C GLU A 206 -30.64 19.12 23.00
N ALA A 207 -31.76 19.76 22.69
CA ALA A 207 -32.02 21.13 23.09
C ALA A 207 -32.22 21.20 24.61
N ARG A 208 -31.78 22.29 25.23
CA ARG A 208 -32.04 22.52 26.66
C ARG A 208 -33.33 23.33 26.79
N ILE A 209 -34.14 23.00 27.80
CA ILE A 209 -35.31 23.78 28.20
C ILE A 209 -34.89 24.80 29.26
#